data_AF-A0A382MQN5-F1
#
_entry.id   AF-A0A382MQN5-F1
#
_cell.length_a   1.000
_cell.length_b   1.000
_cell.length_c   1.000
_cell.angle_alpha   90.00
_cell.angle_beta   90.00
_cell.angle_gamma   90.00
#
_symmetry.space_group_name_H-M   'P 1'
#
loop_
_entity.id
_entity.type
_entity.pdbx_description
1 polymer ?
#
loop_
_entity_poly.entity_id
_entity_poly.type
_entity_poly.pdbx_seq_one_letter_code
_entity_poly.pdbx_strand_id
1 'polypeptide(L)'
;MPYVNKINLRLDSKNNDYMSSCSKILGAVLPTKPNIYIKNEKVKIIWLSPDEWMVVNDQENELFIKLKNELGDLEASVTDVSENRTIIRLSGKKIITL
;
A
#
# COMPACT_ATOMS: atom_id res chain seq x y z
N MET A 1 7.87 3.50 -14.93
CA MET A 1 8.35 2.23 -14.34
C MET A 1 7.31 1.19 -14.74
N PRO A 2 7.66 0.22 -15.59
CA PRO A 2 6.70 -0.81 -16.01
C PRO A 2 6.53 -1.87 -14.90
N TYR A 3 5.37 -2.53 -14.86
CA TYR A 3 5.09 -3.72 -14.05
C TYR A 3 5.36 -3.61 -12.54
N VAL A 4 5.01 -2.47 -11.93
CA VAL A 4 5.13 -2.30 -10.47
C VAL A 4 3.94 -2.93 -9.76
N ASN A 5 4.18 -3.73 -8.72
CA ASN A 5 3.08 -4.34 -7.96
C ASN A 5 2.38 -3.30 -7.08
N LYS A 6 1.05 -3.37 -7.09
CA LYS A 6 0.18 -2.46 -6.36
C LYS A 6 -0.93 -3.27 -5.71
N ILE A 7 -1.04 -3.18 -4.40
CA ILE A 7 -2.08 -3.84 -3.62
C ILE A 7 -2.94 -2.74 -2.99
N ASN A 8 -4.24 -2.79 -3.23
CA ASN A 8 -5.21 -2.01 -2.47
C ASN A 8 -5.55 -2.78 -1.20
N LEU A 9 -5.38 -2.12 -0.07
CA LEU A 9 -5.67 -2.66 1.25
C LEU A 9 -6.78 -1.83 1.88
N ARG A 10 -7.85 -2.48 2.32
CA ARG A 10 -8.92 -1.86 3.09
C ARG A 10 -9.14 -2.59 4.40
N LEU A 11 -9.19 -1.87 5.51
CA LEU A 11 -9.47 -2.39 6.86
C LEU A 11 -9.78 -1.24 7.81
N ASP A 12 -10.49 -1.50 8.91
CA ASP A 12 -10.75 -0.49 9.94
C ASP A 12 -9.45 -0.12 10.68
N SER A 13 -9.04 1.15 10.58
CA SER A 13 -7.86 1.68 11.28
C SER A 13 -7.98 1.68 12.81
N LYS A 14 -9.18 1.48 13.35
CA LYS A 14 -9.41 1.32 14.79
C LYS A 14 -9.18 -0.12 15.26
N ASN A 15 -9.12 -1.09 14.35
CA ASN A 15 -8.79 -2.46 14.71
C ASN A 15 -7.27 -2.62 14.84
N ASN A 16 -6.79 -2.54 16.10
CA ASN A 16 -5.36 -2.61 16.41
C ASN A 16 -4.71 -3.93 15.99
N ASP A 17 -5.46 -5.04 16.03
CA ASP A 17 -4.93 -6.35 15.66
C ASP A 17 -4.64 -6.38 14.14
N TYR A 18 -5.55 -5.87 13.31
CA TYR A 18 -5.36 -5.80 11.87
C TYR A 18 -4.23 -4.86 11.48
N MET A 19 -4.17 -3.69 12.12
CA MET A 19 -3.10 -2.72 11.93
C MET A 19 -1.74 -3.32 12.31
N SER A 20 -1.68 -4.09 13.40
CA SER A 20 -0.46 -4.77 13.88
C SER A 20 -0.02 -5.89 12.93
N SER A 21 -0.94 -6.77 12.50
CA SER A 21 -0.65 -7.83 11.53
C SER A 21 -0.14 -7.27 10.21
N CYS A 22 -0.78 -6.22 9.67
CA CYS A 22 -0.30 -5.53 8.47
C CYS A 22 1.10 -4.97 8.68
N SER A 23 1.35 -4.31 9.81
CA SER A 23 2.64 -3.69 10.11
C SER A 23 3.78 -4.72 10.17
N LYS A 24 3.52 -5.91 10.71
CA LYS A 24 4.47 -7.03 10.75
C LYS A 24 4.79 -7.54 9.34
N ILE A 25 3.78 -7.74 8.50
CA ILE A 25 3.95 -8.23 7.13
C ILE A 25 4.69 -7.20 6.25
N LEU A 26 4.28 -5.93 6.33
CA LEU A 26 4.82 -4.82 5.54
C LEU A 26 6.18 -4.33 6.04
N GLY A 27 6.52 -4.62 7.30
CA GLY A 27 7.71 -4.08 7.97
C GLY A 27 7.63 -2.56 8.18
N ALA A 28 6.43 -1.99 8.17
CA ALA A 28 6.15 -0.56 8.35
C ALA A 28 4.69 -0.38 8.76
N VAL A 29 4.43 0.63 9.60
CA VAL A 29 3.06 0.94 10.03
C VAL A 29 2.23 1.53 8.88
N LEU A 30 0.93 1.25 8.90
CA LEU A 30 -0.02 1.93 8.01
C LEU A 30 -0.17 3.39 8.49
N PRO A 31 0.10 4.40 7.64
CA PRO A 31 -0.05 5.79 8.03
C PRO A 31 -1.53 6.12 8.27
N THR A 32 -1.88 6.80 9.36
CA THR A 32 -3.28 7.19 9.65
C THR A 32 -3.56 8.68 9.45
N LYS A 33 -2.51 9.50 9.31
CA LYS A 33 -2.65 10.91 8.94
C LYS A 33 -3.00 11.02 7.45
N PRO A 34 -3.93 11.91 7.05
CA PRO A 34 -4.20 12.15 5.64
C PRO A 34 -2.98 12.60 4.84
N ASN A 35 -2.96 12.22 3.56
CA ASN A 35 -2.00 12.71 2.55
C ASN A 35 -0.52 12.49 2.89
N ILE A 36 -0.20 11.39 3.58
CA ILE A 36 1.19 10.96 3.79
C ILE A 36 1.43 9.57 3.21
N TYR A 37 2.70 9.24 3.01
CA TYR A 37 3.13 7.90 2.71
C TYR A 37 4.26 7.50 3.66
N ILE A 38 4.40 6.20 3.89
CA ILE A 38 5.56 5.61 4.57
C ILE A 38 6.29 4.75 3.55
N LYS A 39 7.63 4.75 3.60
CA LYS A 39 8.47 3.92 2.74
C LYS A 39 9.55 3.26 3.57
N ASN A 40 9.73 1.95 3.38
CA ASN A 40 10.90 1.21 3.82
C ASN A 40 11.62 0.59 2.61
N GLU A 41 12.54 -0.34 2.86
CA GLU A 41 13.30 -1.01 1.79
C GLU A 41 12.44 -1.90 0.88
N LYS A 42 11.29 -2.40 1.37
CA LYS A 42 10.44 -3.37 0.67
C LYS A 42 9.22 -2.75 0.01
N VAL A 43 8.60 -1.76 0.67
CA VAL A 43 7.30 -1.23 0.30
C VAL A 43 7.22 0.29 0.43
N LYS A 44 6.33 0.89 -0.36
CA LYS A 44 5.79 2.23 -0.14
C LYS A 44 4.29 2.10 0.13
N ILE A 45 3.83 2.61 1.27
CA ILE A 45 2.44 2.59 1.71
C ILE A 45 1.90 4.00 1.60
N ILE A 46 0.91 4.22 0.74
CA ILE A 46 0.31 5.52 0.46
C ILE A 46 -1.09 5.54 1.10
N TRP A 47 -1.36 6.53 1.94
CA TRP A 47 -2.69 6.76 2.49
C TRP A 47 -3.66 7.23 1.39
N LEU A 48 -4.86 6.64 1.34
CA LEU A 48 -5.92 7.03 0.39
C LEU A 48 -7.19 7.53 1.12
N SER A 49 -7.58 6.85 2.20
CA SER A 49 -8.71 7.21 3.07
C SER A 49 -8.46 6.70 4.51
N PRO A 50 -9.31 7.02 5.50
CA PRO A 50 -9.17 6.52 6.87
C PRO A 50 -9.11 4.98 7.02
N ASP A 51 -9.57 4.25 6.02
CA ASP A 51 -9.70 2.80 5.96
C ASP A 51 -9.10 2.20 4.68
N GLU A 52 -8.34 2.96 3.88
CA GLU A 52 -7.79 2.53 2.59
C GLU A 52 -6.34 3.00 2.37
N TRP A 53 -5.51 2.05 1.92
CA TRP A 53 -4.11 2.26 1.58
C TRP A 53 -3.74 1.62 0.25
N MET A 54 -2.78 2.22 -0.44
CA MET A 54 -2.10 1.61 -1.58
C MET A 54 -0.70 1.16 -1.16
N VAL A 55 -0.44 -0.13 -1.24
CA VAL A 55 0.89 -0.71 -1.02
C VAL A 55 1.54 -0.93 -2.37
N VAL A 56 2.66 -0.25 -2.60
CA VAL A 56 3.49 -0.36 -3.81
C VAL A 56 4.77 -1.10 -3.44
N ASN A 57 5.13 -2.13 -4.19
CA ASN A 57 6.33 -2.93 -3.92
C ASN A 57 6.93 -3.49 -5.21
N ASP A 58 8.18 -3.92 -5.14
CA ASP A 58 8.93 -4.49 -6.27
C ASP A 58 9.03 -6.03 -6.20
N GLN A 59 8.35 -6.69 -5.25
CA GLN A 59 8.39 -8.15 -5.05
C GLN A 59 7.13 -8.82 -5.63
N GLU A 60 7.30 -9.75 -6.57
CA GLU A 60 6.16 -10.43 -7.18
C GLU A 60 5.44 -11.39 -6.22
N ASN A 61 4.12 -11.20 -6.08
CA ASN A 61 3.09 -12.07 -5.48
C ASN A 61 3.23 -12.48 -4.00
N GLU A 62 4.43 -12.56 -3.43
CA GLU A 62 4.64 -13.03 -2.06
C GLU A 62 3.90 -12.17 -1.03
N LEU A 63 3.99 -10.84 -1.18
CA LEU A 63 3.36 -9.91 -0.26
C LEU A 63 1.83 -9.96 -0.35
N PHE A 64 1.29 -10.09 -1.56
CA PHE A 64 -0.14 -10.23 -1.79
C PHE A 64 -0.69 -11.50 -1.13
N ILE A 65 -0.02 -12.64 -1.33
CA ILE A 65 -0.42 -13.92 -0.73
C ILE A 65 -0.37 -13.83 0.81
N LYS A 66 0.69 -13.26 1.38
CA LYS A 66 0.81 -13.09 2.84
C LYS A 66 -0.32 -12.24 3.42
N LEU A 67 -0.59 -11.08 2.81
CA LEU A 67 -1.69 -10.21 3.25
C LEU A 67 -3.05 -10.90 3.08
N LYS A 68 -3.27 -11.59 1.96
CA LYS A 68 -4.52 -12.30 1.70
C LYS A 68 -4.75 -13.47 2.65
N ASN A 69 -3.72 -14.22 3.02
CA ASN A 69 -3.85 -15.32 3.97
C ASN A 69 -4.09 -14.82 5.40
N GLU A 70 -3.46 -13.71 5.78
CA GLU A 70 -3.65 -13.12 7.11
C GLU A 70 -5.00 -12.41 7.26
N LEU A 71 -5.48 -11.75 6.19
CA LEU A 71 -6.64 -10.84 6.24
C LEU A 71 -7.88 -11.32 5.47
N GLY A 72 -7.76 -12.36 4.65
CA GLY A 72 -8.78 -12.73 3.66
C GLY A 72 -10.10 -13.23 4.25
N ASP A 73 -10.08 -13.74 5.48
CA ASP A 73 -11.28 -14.20 6.21
C ASP A 73 -11.79 -13.16 7.23
N LEU A 74 -11.20 -11.97 7.25
CA LEU A 74 -11.52 -10.89 8.19
C LEU A 74 -12.37 -9.78 7.54
N GLU A 75 -12.77 -8.77 8.33
CA GLU A 75 -13.42 -7.53 7.83
C GLU A 75 -12.39 -6.62 7.13
N ALA A 76 -11.66 -7.17 6.16
CA ALA A 76 -10.62 -6.51 5.39
C ALA A 76 -10.70 -6.94 3.92
N SER A 77 -10.12 -6.12 3.03
CA SER A 77 -10.00 -6.44 1.61
C SER A 77 -8.56 -6.26 1.16
N VAL A 78 -8.06 -7.26 0.43
CA VAL A 78 -6.73 -7.28 -0.17
C VAL A 78 -6.91 -7.55 -1.66
N THR A 79 -6.69 -6.53 -2.49
CA THR A 79 -6.92 -6.61 -3.94
C THR A 79 -5.66 -6.26 -4.71
N ASP A 80 -5.27 -7.11 -5.65
CA ASP A 80 -4.22 -6.77 -6.62
C ASP A 80 -4.76 -5.76 -7.63
N VAL A 81 -4.11 -4.61 -7.71
CA VAL A 81 -4.45 -3.48 -8.58
C VAL A 81 -3.24 -3.04 -9.41
N SER A 82 -2.29 -3.96 -9.65
CA SER A 82 -1.06 -3.70 -10.39
C SER A 82 -1.34 -3.13 -11.79
N GLU A 83 -2.39 -3.62 -12.46
CA GLU A 83 -2.81 -3.16 -13.80
C GLU A 83 -3.88 -2.06 -13.77
N ASN A 84 -4.34 -1.63 -12.59
CA ASN A 84 -5.39 -0.61 -12.49
C ASN A 84 -4.88 0.82 -12.74
N ARG A 85 -3.58 1.08 -12.53
CA ARG A 85 -2.98 2.42 -12.60
C ARG A 85 -1.61 2.41 -13.25
N THR A 86 -1.39 3.33 -14.20
CA THR A 86 -0.08 3.61 -14.79
C THR A 86 0.74 4.54 -13.91
N ILE A 87 2.02 4.23 -13.69
CA ILE A 87 2.96 5.11 -12.97
C ILE A 87 3.76 5.93 -13.97
N ILE A 88 3.49 7.24 -13.99
CA ILE A 88 4.26 8.24 -14.73
C ILE A 88 5.21 8.94 -13.75
N ARG A 89 6.52 8.82 -13.98
CA ARG A 89 7.53 9.54 -13.19
C ARG A 89 7.90 10.83 -13.90
N LEU A 90 7.61 11.94 -13.23
CA LEU A 90 7.90 13.29 -13.68
C LEU A 90 9.16 13.80 -12.95
N SER A 91 10.18 14.26 -13.69
CA SER A 91 11.39 14.87 -13.11
C SER A 91 11.99 15.92 -14.06
N GLY A 92 12.63 16.96 -13.50
CA GLY A 92 13.33 18.00 -14.25
C GLY A 92 13.21 19.38 -13.63
N LYS A 93 13.96 20.36 -14.13
CA LYS A 93 14.00 21.73 -13.58
C LYS A 93 12.67 22.50 -13.73
N LYS A 94 11.84 22.13 -14.69
CA LYS A 94 10.53 22.76 -14.99
C LYS A 94 9.35 21.87 -14.64
N ILE A 95 9.53 20.97 -13.67
CA ILE A 95 8.50 19.96 -13.36
C ILE A 95 7.24 20.56 -12.74
N ILE A 96 7.38 21.72 -12.10
CA ILE A 96 6.30 22.57 -11.65
C ILE A 96 6.62 23.97 -12.18
N THR A 97 5.64 24.60 -12.83
CA THR A 97 5.66 26.03 -13.15
C THR A 97 4.36 26.61 -12.61
N LEU A 98 4.45 27.69 -11.84
CA LEU A 98 3.30 28.39 -11.25
C LEU A 98 2.80 29.48 -12.20
#